data_AF-A0A256H7E4-F1
#
_entry.id   AF-A0A256H7E4-F1
#
_cell.length_a   1.000
_cell.length_b   1.000
_cell.length_c   1.000
_cell.angle_alpha   90.00
_cell.angle_beta   90.00
_cell.angle_gamma   90.00
#
_symmetry.space_group_name_H-M   'P 1'
#
loop_
_entity.id
_entity.type
_entity.pdbx_description
1 polymer ?
#
loop_
_entity_poly.entity_id
_entity_poly.type
_entity_poly.pdbx_seq_one_letter_code
_entity_poly.pdbx_strand_id
1 'polypeptide(L)'
;ALSGSDVQDMEGLEGQEFDDDTRKMLGLDDIDEILGQIEESAEMDVEELEKEAEAVKAGGAGADIKSADEVIQEMDEEPVDEEVERET
;
A
#
# COMPACT_ATOMS: atom_id res chain seq x y z
N ALA A 1 15.75 -12.17 0.73
CA ALA A 1 16.97 -11.48 1.15
C ALA A 1 17.33 -10.47 0.07
N LEU A 2 17.18 -9.17 0.34
CA LEU A 2 17.45 -8.11 -0.64
C LEU A 2 18.97 -8.00 -0.80
N SER A 3 19.53 -8.82 -1.68
CA SER A 3 20.97 -8.88 -1.92
C SER A 3 21.40 -7.74 -2.82
N GLY A 4 22.10 -6.76 -2.26
CA GLY A 4 23.18 -6.07 -2.98
C GLY A 4 22.88 -4.69 -3.57
N SER A 5 21.65 -4.16 -3.48
CA SER A 5 21.34 -2.79 -3.93
C SER A 5 20.69 -1.91 -2.86
N ASP A 6 20.18 -2.48 -1.76
CA ASP A 6 19.27 -1.78 -0.85
C ASP A 6 19.86 -1.46 0.54
N VAL A 7 21.13 -1.81 0.75
CA VAL A 7 21.88 -1.44 1.96
C VAL A 7 23.24 -0.95 1.49
N GLN A 8 23.29 0.32 1.06
CA GLN A 8 24.57 1.02 1.05
C GLN A 8 25.07 1.00 2.50
N ASP A 9 26.35 0.64 2.71
CA ASP A 9 27.01 0.75 4.01
C ASP A 9 26.58 2.08 4.62
N MET A 10 25.88 2.03 5.77
CA MET A 10 25.41 3.22 6.47
C MET A 10 26.64 4.02 6.88
N GLU A 11 27.15 4.84 5.96
CA GLU A 11 28.00 5.97 6.25
C GLU A 11 27.16 6.79 7.23
N GLY A 12 27.49 6.63 8.51
CA GLY A 12 26.62 7.02 9.61
C GLY A 12 26.13 8.42 9.34
N LEU A 13 24.80 8.61 9.29
CA LEU A 13 24.20 9.87 8.90
C LEU A 13 24.88 10.99 9.69
N GLU A 14 25.77 11.73 9.04
CA GLU A 14 26.38 12.89 9.66
C GLU A 14 25.24 13.87 9.91
N GLY A 15 25.01 14.21 11.18
CA GLY A 15 23.93 15.11 11.56
C GLY A 15 24.15 16.47 10.89
N GLN A 16 23.41 16.72 9.81
CA GLN A 16 23.36 18.02 9.18
C GLN A 16 22.32 18.86 9.88
N GLU A 17 22.64 20.14 10.13
CA GLU A 17 21.65 21.08 10.63
C GLU A 17 20.67 21.43 9.51
N PHE A 18 19.39 21.13 9.73
CA PHE A 18 18.32 21.55 8.83
C PHE A 18 17.98 23.02 9.06
N ASP A 19 17.81 23.77 7.97
CA ASP A 19 17.19 25.09 8.03
C ASP A 19 15.73 25.01 8.49
N ASP A 20 15.16 26.14 8.89
CA ASP A 20 13.83 26.20 9.49
C ASP A 20 12.72 25.78 8.50
N ASP A 21 12.87 26.09 7.21
CA ASP A 21 11.90 25.71 6.17
C ASP A 21 11.90 24.19 5.95
N THR A 22 13.09 23.58 5.90
CA THR A 22 13.26 22.13 5.76
C THR A 22 12.80 21.39 7.01
N ARG A 23 13.10 21.91 8.21
CA ARG A 23 12.65 21.34 9.48
C ARG A 23 11.13 21.23 9.55
N LYS A 24 10.45 22.31 9.15
CA LYS A 24 8.99 22.36 9.05
C LYS A 24 8.45 21.43 7.96
N MET A 25 9.09 21.38 6.78
CA MET A 25 8.68 20.50 5.70
C MET A 25 8.80 19.01 6.06
N LEU A 26 9.85 18.66 6.82
CA LEU A 26 10.05 17.32 7.34
C LEU A 26 9.18 17.01 8.57
N GLY A 27 8.43 18.00 9.09
CA GLY A 27 7.59 17.83 10.28
C GLY A 27 8.40 17.56 11.55
N LEU A 28 9.67 17.93 11.59
CA LEU A 28 10.54 17.68 12.75
C LEU A 28 10.13 18.52 13.98
N ASP A 29 9.40 19.62 13.77
CA ASP A 29 8.85 20.44 14.85
C ASP A 29 7.62 19.77 15.53
N ASP A 30 6.95 18.86 14.82
CA ASP A 30 5.74 18.16 15.27
C ASP A 30 6.05 16.68 15.60
N ILE A 31 7.34 16.34 15.78
CA ILE A 31 7.79 14.95 15.93
C ILE A 31 7.14 14.25 17.12
N ASP A 32 6.91 14.96 18.23
CA ASP A 32 6.26 14.40 19.42
C ASP A 32 4.79 14.03 19.14
N GLU A 33 4.09 14.81 18.32
CA GLU A 33 2.71 14.52 17.91
C GLU A 33 2.66 13.31 16.97
N ILE A 34 3.58 13.27 16.01
CA ILE A 34 3.71 12.15 15.06
C ILE A 34 4.04 10.85 15.80
N LEU A 35 4.96 10.88 16.77
CA LEU A 35 5.33 9.71 17.56
C LEU A 35 4.16 9.21 18.42
N GLY A 36 3.37 10.11 19.02
CA GLY A 36 2.16 9.73 19.76
C GLY A 36 1.10 9.06 18.88
N GLN A 37 0.88 9.58 17.67
CA GLN A 37 -0.04 8.97 16.69
C GLN A 37 0.46 7.60 16.19
N ILE A 38 1.78 7.43 16.06
CA ILE A 38 2.39 6.15 15.70
C ILE A 38 2.22 5.14 16.84
N GLU A 39 2.40 5.53 18.10
CA GLU A 39 2.13 4.65 19.25
C GLU A 39 0.67 4.19 19.27
N GLU A 40 -0.29 5.10 19.08
CA GLU A 40 -1.72 4.75 18.97
C GLU A 40 -1.98 3.77 17.81
N SER A 41 -1.31 3.97 16.67
CA SER A 41 -1.43 3.06 15.52
C SER A 41 -0.71 1.72 15.75
N ALA A 42 0.33 1.69 16.57
CA ALA A 42 1.08 0.49 16.92
C ALA A 42 0.39 -0.33 18.02
N GLU A 43 -0.50 0.29 18.80
CA GLU A 43 -1.41 -0.41 19.72
C GLU A 43 -2.50 -1.21 19.01
N MET A 44 -2.71 -1.02 17.69
CA MET A 44 -3.55 -1.94 16.90
C MET A 44 -2.98 -3.36 16.93
N ASP A 45 -3.85 -4.32 17.23
CA ASP A 45 -3.48 -5.73 17.28
C ASP A 45 -3.18 -6.25 15.86
N VAL A 46 -1.89 -6.37 15.56
CA VAL A 46 -1.38 -6.87 14.27
C VAL A 46 -1.90 -8.27 13.97
N GLU A 47 -2.16 -9.10 14.99
CA GLU A 47 -2.68 -10.46 14.83
C GLU A 47 -4.16 -10.45 14.41
N GLU A 48 -4.95 -9.52 14.97
CA GLU A 48 -6.34 -9.31 14.55
C GLU A 48 -6.42 -8.76 13.12
N LEU A 49 -5.56 -7.80 12.77
CA LEU A 49 -5.42 -7.27 11.42
C LEU A 49 -5.03 -8.33 10.40
N GLU A 50 -4.06 -9.20 10.72
CA GLU A 50 -3.63 -10.29 9.85
C GLU A 50 -4.78 -11.27 9.59
N LYS A 51 -5.53 -11.61 10.64
CA LYS A 51 -6.70 -12.47 10.54
C LYS A 51 -7.82 -11.84 9.71
N GLU A 52 -8.06 -10.54 9.85
CA GLU A 52 -9.02 -9.81 9.04
C GLU A 52 -8.59 -9.77 7.57
N ALA A 53 -7.30 -9.48 7.31
CA ALA A 53 -6.75 -9.47 5.97
C ALA A 53 -6.83 -10.85 5.29
N GLU A 54 -6.57 -11.94 6.03
CA GLU A 54 -6.78 -13.31 5.55
C GLU A 54 -8.25 -13.59 5.23
N ALA A 55 -9.17 -13.14 6.08
CA ALA A 55 -10.60 -13.30 5.85
C ALA A 55 -11.06 -12.55 4.59
N VAL A 56 -10.58 -11.32 4.37
CA VAL A 56 -10.82 -10.55 3.14
C VAL A 56 -10.23 -11.27 1.92
N LYS A 57 -8.97 -11.72 2.01
CA LYS A 57 -8.28 -12.45 0.94
C LYS A 57 -8.96 -13.77 0.58
N ALA A 58 -9.51 -14.47 1.57
CA ALA A 58 -10.25 -15.71 1.39
C ALA A 58 -11.70 -15.49 0.91
N GLY A 59 -12.11 -14.23 0.66
CA GLY A 59 -13.47 -13.89 0.23
C GLY A 59 -14.52 -13.95 1.35
N GLY A 60 -14.09 -14.07 2.61
CA GLY A 60 -14.96 -14.17 3.79
C GLY A 60 -15.56 -12.84 4.26
N ALA A 61 -15.13 -11.71 3.71
CA ALA A 61 -15.60 -10.38 4.11
C ALA A 61 -17.00 -10.00 3.56
N GLY A 62 -17.74 -10.95 2.97
CA GLY A 62 -19.11 -10.73 2.50
C GLY A 62 -19.24 -9.76 1.31
N ALA A 63 -18.12 -9.31 0.76
CA ALA A 63 -18.09 -8.69 -0.55
C ALA A 63 -18.15 -9.84 -1.58
N ASP A 64 -19.16 -9.83 -2.45
CA ASP A 64 -19.24 -10.67 -3.65
C ASP A 64 -18.12 -10.29 -4.63
N ILE A 65 -16.87 -10.54 -4.23
CA ILE A 65 -15.67 -10.31 -5.03
C ILE A 65 -15.56 -11.51 -5.95
N LYS A 66 -15.93 -11.30 -7.21
CA LYS A 66 -15.74 -12.30 -8.27
C LYS A 66 -14.27 -12.66 -8.37
N SER A 67 -13.99 -13.95 -8.53
CA SER A 67 -12.62 -14.41 -8.73
C SER A 67 -12.05 -13.89 -10.04
N ALA A 68 -10.72 -13.77 -10.16
CA ALA A 68 -10.09 -13.31 -11.40
C ALA A 68 -10.49 -14.17 -12.61
N ASP A 69 -10.57 -15.50 -12.42
CA ASP A 69 -11.03 -16.43 -13.46
C ASP A 69 -12.50 -16.21 -13.84
N GLU A 70 -13.37 -15.90 -12.88
CA GLU A 70 -14.79 -15.60 -13.12
C GLU A 70 -14.98 -14.29 -13.90
N VAL A 71 -14.20 -13.26 -13.59
CA VAL A 71 -14.21 -11.99 -14.35
C VAL A 71 -13.68 -12.20 -15.78
N ILE A 72 -12.64 -13.00 -15.95
CA ILE A 72 -12.10 -13.34 -17.29
C ILE A 72 -13.13 -14.11 -18.10
N GLN A 73 -13.82 -15.07 -17.48
CA GLN A 73 -14.84 -15.86 -18.17
C GLN A 73 -16.06 -15.00 -18.55
N GLU A 74 -16.49 -14.06 -17.70
CA GLU A 74 -17.53 -13.07 -18.07
C GLU A 74 -17.11 -12.20 -19.26
N MET A 75 -15.84 -11.77 -19.32
CA MET A 75 -15.31 -11.00 -20.45
C MET A 75 -15.20 -11.81 -21.74
N ASP A 76 -14.93 -13.11 -21.66
CA ASP A 76 -14.88 -14.02 -22.82
C ASP A 76 -16.28 -14.45 -23.29
N GLU A 77 -17.28 -14.46 -22.41
CA GLU A 77 -18.68 -14.78 -22.71
C GLU A 77 -19.49 -13.55 -23.17
N GLU A 78 -19.08 -12.33 -22.83
CA GLU A 78 -19.59 -11.13 -23.47
C GLU A 78 -19.16 -11.12 -24.96
N PRO A 79 -20.11 -11.10 -25.92
CA PRO A 79 -19.75 -10.82 -27.28
C PRO A 79 -19.16 -9.41 -27.30
N VAL A 80 -17.85 -9.32 -27.51
CA VAL A 80 -17.24 -8.07 -27.96
C VAL A 80 -17.95 -7.73 -29.26
N ASP A 81 -18.93 -6.84 -29.20
CA ASP A 81 -19.60 -6.34 -30.39
C ASP A 81 -18.47 -5.83 -31.30
N GLU A 82 -18.27 -6.52 -32.42
CA GLU A 82 -17.37 -6.14 -33.50
C GLU A 82 -17.91 -4.87 -34.19
N GLU A 83 -18.15 -3.79 -33.44
CA GLU A 83 -18.23 -2.42 -33.96
C GLU A 83 -16.89 -1.70 -33.71
N VAL A 84 -15.78 -2.37 -34.01
CA VAL A 84 -14.68 -1.68 -34.68
C VAL A 84 -14.99 -1.77 -36.16
N GLU A 85 -16.05 -1.06 -36.58
CA GLU A 85 -16.35 -0.89 -37.99
C GLU A 85 -15.12 -0.30 -38.67
N ARG A 86 -14.60 -1.10 -39.59
CA ARG A 86 -13.92 -0.62 -40.78
C ARG A 86 -14.84 0.38 -41.50
N GLU A 87 -14.71 1.67 -41.25
CA GLU A 87 -14.94 2.76 -42.21
C GLU A 87 -14.58 4.07 -41.49
N THR A 88 -13.70 4.94 -41.97
CA THR A 88 -13.44 5.38 -43.36
C THR A 88 -11.97 5.71 -43.60
#